data_AF-A0AA51U2C1-F1
#
_entry.id   AF-A0AA51U2C1-F1
#
_cell.length_a   1.000
_cell.length_b   1.000
_cell.length_c   1.000
_cell.angle_alpha   90.00
_cell.angle_beta   90.00
_cell.angle_gamma   90.00
#
_symmetry.space_group_name_H-M   'P 1'
#
loop_
_entity.id
_entity.type
_entity.pdbx_description
1 polymer ?
#
loop_
_entity_poly.entity_id
_entity_poly.type
_entity_poly.pdbx_seq_one_letter_code
_entity_poly.pdbx_strand_id
1 'polypeptide(L)'
;MKQLILTAAMIAISAPAYAQDDGGLAVSPEAYQERAGLQQAPTVAVVQDLVAEVSSTLASSGCAAALPIIEELADESNRLANIIAQGIEPFYQTRQSDREPMPPELISELADAEAYANALKDQRNEAWVTQGDCLIKTGNPDLAIAVLHQALRFIRFEDRALWSRARQLLWSTAGYEY
;
A
#
# COMPACT_ATOMS: atom_id res chain seq x y z
N MET A 1 46.59 -59.82 41.46
CA MET A 1 47.19 -58.57 41.97
C MET A 1 47.12 -57.54 40.84
N LYS A 2 46.43 -56.41 41.09
CA LYS A 2 46.68 -55.03 40.57
C LYS A 2 46.79 -54.88 39.03
N GLN A 3 46.04 -54.03 38.32
CA GLN A 3 45.42 -52.75 38.66
C GLN A 3 44.28 -52.46 37.65
N LEU A 4 43.14 -51.97 38.15
CA LEU A 4 42.14 -51.27 37.35
C LEU A 4 42.74 -49.95 36.86
N ILE A 5 42.64 -49.68 35.56
CA ILE A 5 42.84 -48.33 34.99
C ILE A 5 41.44 -47.77 34.72
N LEU A 6 41.02 -46.82 35.55
CA LEU A 6 39.84 -45.99 35.33
C LEU A 6 40.12 -45.04 34.17
N THR A 7 39.39 -45.18 33.07
CA THR A 7 39.35 -44.17 32.00
C THR A 7 38.30 -43.12 32.38
N ALA A 8 38.74 -41.96 32.86
CA ALA A 8 37.87 -40.81 33.09
C ALA A 8 37.56 -40.14 31.74
N ALA A 9 36.31 -40.25 31.28
CA ALA A 9 35.82 -39.49 30.13
C ALA A 9 35.57 -38.04 30.56
N MET A 10 36.42 -37.10 30.13
CA MET A 10 36.11 -35.68 30.19
C MET A 10 35.06 -35.36 29.13
N ILE A 11 33.83 -35.13 29.58
CA ILE A 11 32.78 -34.52 28.77
C ILE A 11 33.10 -33.02 28.69
N ALA A 12 33.66 -32.60 27.56
CA ALA A 12 33.74 -31.18 27.23
C ALA A 12 32.32 -30.67 26.99
N ILE A 13 31.77 -29.94 27.96
CA ILE A 13 30.53 -29.19 27.79
C ILE A 13 30.90 -28.00 26.89
N SER A 14 30.73 -28.16 25.59
CA SER A 14 30.71 -27.04 24.65
C SER A 14 29.46 -26.21 24.95
N ALA A 15 29.61 -25.18 25.77
CA ALA A 15 28.63 -24.11 25.82
C ALA A 15 28.54 -23.50 24.40
N PRO A 16 27.35 -23.34 23.81
CA PRO A 16 27.24 -22.55 22.60
C PRO A 16 27.70 -21.12 22.96
N ALA A 17 28.80 -20.70 22.34
CA ALA A 17 29.13 -19.30 22.27
C ALA A 17 28.01 -18.64 21.48
N TYR A 18 27.06 -18.03 22.18
CA TYR A 18 26.16 -17.07 21.57
C TYR A 18 27.04 -15.90 21.14
N ALA A 19 27.39 -15.88 19.85
CA ALA A 19 27.81 -14.65 19.22
C ALA A 19 26.67 -13.64 19.48
N GLN A 20 26.97 -12.58 20.24
CA GLN A 20 26.15 -11.39 20.21
C GLN A 20 26.25 -10.86 18.78
N ASP A 21 25.29 -11.24 17.95
CA ASP A 21 24.96 -10.52 16.74
C ASP A 21 24.42 -9.17 17.22
N ASP A 22 25.29 -8.18 17.20
CA ASP A 22 24.96 -6.77 17.15
C ASP A 22 24.23 -6.49 15.84
N GLY A 23 23.02 -7.06 15.75
CA GLY A 23 22.10 -7.00 14.63
C GLY A 23 21.61 -5.58 14.40
N GLY A 24 22.50 -4.71 13.95
CA GLY A 24 22.14 -3.63 13.07
C GLY A 24 21.43 -4.28 11.90
N LEU A 25 20.15 -3.98 11.74
CA LEU A 25 19.34 -4.36 10.59
C LEU A 25 19.92 -3.69 9.33
N ALA A 26 21.10 -4.13 8.89
CA ALA A 26 21.67 -3.78 7.61
C ALA A 26 20.92 -4.56 6.55
N VAL A 27 19.66 -4.18 6.32
CA VAL A 27 18.93 -4.62 5.14
C VAL A 27 19.52 -3.80 3.99
N SER A 28 20.24 -4.45 3.09
CA SER A 28 20.70 -3.80 1.86
C SER A 28 19.48 -3.22 1.12
N PRO A 29 19.57 -2.01 0.54
CA PRO A 29 18.47 -1.41 -0.21
C PRO A 29 17.83 -2.36 -1.23
N GLU A 30 18.63 -3.21 -1.87
CA GLU A 30 18.20 -4.20 -2.86
C GLU A 30 17.35 -5.31 -2.22
N ALA A 31 17.78 -5.85 -1.08
CA ALA A 31 17.01 -6.85 -0.32
C ALA A 31 15.72 -6.27 0.28
N TYR A 32 15.68 -4.97 0.60
CA TYR A 32 14.45 -4.30 1.00
C TYR A 32 13.51 -4.12 -0.19
N GLN A 33 14.03 -3.66 -1.33
CA GLN A 33 13.27 -3.49 -2.57
C GLN A 33 12.66 -4.80 -3.06
N GLU A 34 13.44 -5.89 -3.08
CA GLU A 34 12.97 -7.21 -3.48
C GLU A 34 11.88 -7.74 -2.51
N ARG A 35 12.06 -7.55 -1.20
CA ARG A 35 11.12 -8.04 -0.18
C ARG A 35 9.85 -7.20 -0.08
N ALA A 36 9.91 -5.92 -0.44
CA ALA A 36 8.78 -5.00 -0.49
C ALA A 36 8.17 -4.87 -1.91
N GLY A 37 8.69 -5.59 -2.91
CA GLY A 37 8.24 -5.51 -4.30
C GLY A 37 8.44 -4.12 -4.94
N LEU A 38 9.37 -3.30 -4.43
CA LEU A 38 9.60 -1.93 -4.89
C LEU A 38 10.51 -1.95 -6.12
N GLN A 39 9.96 -2.00 -7.33
CA GLN A 39 10.76 -1.86 -8.57
C GLN A 39 11.33 -0.44 -8.73
N GLN A 40 10.63 0.56 -8.19
CA GLN A 40 11.07 1.95 -7.92
C GLN A 40 10.21 2.49 -6.77
N ALA A 41 10.72 3.47 -6.00
CA ALA A 41 9.92 4.10 -4.96
C ALA A 41 8.83 4.97 -5.60
N PRO A 42 7.56 4.89 -5.12
CA PRO A 42 6.51 5.74 -5.63
C PRO A 42 6.85 7.21 -5.33
N THR A 43 6.53 8.12 -6.24
CA THR A 43 6.78 9.56 -6.04
C THR A 43 5.54 10.38 -6.40
N VAL A 44 5.49 11.60 -5.87
CA VAL A 44 4.46 12.58 -6.23
C VAL A 44 4.42 12.82 -7.74
N ALA A 45 5.58 12.97 -8.37
CA ALA A 45 5.68 13.20 -9.81
C ALA A 45 5.11 12.03 -10.62
N VAL A 46 5.47 10.79 -10.26
CA VAL A 46 4.94 9.58 -10.93
C VAL A 46 3.41 9.53 -10.86
N VAL A 47 2.83 9.76 -9.69
CA VAL A 47 1.35 9.75 -9.56
C VAL A 47 0.72 10.87 -10.39
N GLN A 48 1.32 12.07 -10.41
CA GLN A 48 0.80 13.20 -11.20
C GLN A 48 0.86 12.93 -12.71
N ASP A 49 1.95 12.34 -13.18
CA ASP A 49 2.13 11.96 -14.59
C ASP A 49 1.09 10.90 -14.98
N LEU A 50 0.90 9.87 -14.15
CA LEU A 50 -0.12 8.84 -14.37
C LEU A 50 -1.55 9.41 -14.41
N VAL A 51 -1.90 10.37 -13.54
CA VAL A 51 -3.21 11.05 -13.59
C VAL A 51 -3.42 11.75 -14.93
N ALA A 52 -2.41 12.48 -15.41
CA ALA A 52 -2.47 13.16 -16.69
C ALA A 52 -2.57 12.15 -17.86
N GLU A 53 -1.80 11.07 -17.78
CA GLU A 53 -1.75 10.04 -18.81
C GLU A 53 -3.05 9.25 -18.91
N VAL A 54 -3.66 8.84 -17.78
CA VAL A 54 -4.99 8.22 -17.75
C VAL A 54 -6.01 9.14 -18.42
N SER A 55 -6.03 10.42 -18.05
CA SER A 55 -6.99 11.39 -18.59
C SER A 55 -6.84 11.55 -20.12
N SER A 56 -5.59 11.68 -20.59
CA SER A 56 -5.28 11.83 -22.01
C SER A 56 -5.57 10.56 -22.81
N THR A 57 -5.25 9.38 -22.24
CA THR A 57 -5.44 8.08 -22.90
C THR A 57 -6.92 7.72 -22.99
N LEU A 58 -7.71 7.96 -21.94
CA LEU A 58 -9.16 7.78 -21.98
C LEU A 58 -9.81 8.65 -23.06
N ALA A 59 -9.34 9.90 -23.24
CA ALA A 59 -9.88 10.82 -24.24
C ALA A 59 -9.47 10.46 -25.68
N SER A 60 -8.25 9.96 -25.88
CA SER A 60 -7.68 9.73 -27.22
C SER A 60 -7.83 8.30 -27.74
N SER A 61 -7.65 7.31 -26.85
CA SER A 61 -7.47 5.90 -27.18
C SER A 61 -8.50 4.99 -26.49
N GLY A 62 -9.25 5.52 -25.52
CA GLY A 62 -10.34 4.84 -24.84
C GLY A 62 -9.87 3.81 -23.80
N CYS A 63 -10.83 3.02 -23.32
CA CYS A 63 -10.65 2.17 -22.14
C CYS A 63 -9.58 1.08 -22.31
N ALA A 64 -9.51 0.39 -23.45
CA ALA A 64 -8.57 -0.71 -23.64
C ALA A 64 -7.10 -0.26 -23.47
N ALA A 65 -6.76 0.94 -23.98
CA ALA A 65 -5.43 1.50 -23.84
C ALA A 65 -5.16 2.06 -22.44
N ALA A 66 -6.19 2.59 -21.78
CA ALA A 66 -6.06 3.21 -20.46
C ALA A 66 -5.93 2.21 -19.30
N LEU A 67 -6.47 0.98 -19.44
CA LEU A 67 -6.49 -0.03 -18.37
C LEU A 67 -5.16 -0.24 -17.64
N PRO A 68 -4.03 -0.54 -18.31
CA PRO A 68 -2.76 -0.74 -17.61
C PRO A 68 -2.28 0.51 -16.85
N ILE A 69 -2.57 1.70 -17.37
CA ILE A 69 -2.18 2.98 -16.76
C ILE A 69 -3.06 3.27 -15.52
N ILE A 70 -4.35 2.92 -15.58
CA ILE A 70 -5.27 3.04 -14.44
C ILE A 70 -4.86 2.09 -13.31
N GLU A 71 -4.45 0.86 -13.65
CA GLU A 71 -3.94 -0.12 -12.70
C GLU A 71 -2.69 0.41 -11.99
N GLU A 72 -1.71 0.91 -12.75
CA GLU A 72 -0.50 1.50 -12.22
C GLU A 72 -0.78 2.75 -11.36
N LEU A 73 -1.70 3.61 -11.79
CA LEU A 73 -2.14 4.77 -11.01
C LEU A 73 -2.71 4.36 -9.64
N ALA A 74 -3.53 3.33 -9.60
CA ALA A 74 -4.11 2.85 -8.35
C ALA A 74 -3.02 2.30 -7.40
N ASP A 75 -2.09 1.51 -7.94
CA ASP A 75 -1.00 0.90 -7.18
C ASP A 75 -0.02 1.95 -6.65
N GLU A 76 0.44 2.87 -7.49
CA GLU A 76 1.37 3.94 -7.12
C GLU A 76 0.73 4.90 -6.11
N SER A 77 -0.54 5.28 -6.30
CA SER A 77 -1.28 6.09 -5.34
C SER A 77 -1.38 5.40 -3.98
N ASN A 78 -1.68 4.11 -3.96
CA ASN A 78 -1.77 3.32 -2.72
C ASN A 78 -0.42 3.23 -2.00
N ARG A 79 0.65 2.91 -2.74
CA ARG A 79 2.01 2.78 -2.19
C ARG A 79 2.48 4.11 -1.62
N LEU A 80 2.30 5.22 -2.35
CA LEU A 80 2.67 6.55 -1.87
C LEU A 80 1.89 6.95 -0.63
N ALA A 81 0.57 6.70 -0.61
CA ALA A 81 -0.27 6.99 0.55
C ALA A 81 0.22 6.27 1.81
N ASN A 82 0.59 4.99 1.67
CA ASN A 82 1.07 4.19 2.79
C ASN A 82 2.44 4.65 3.30
N ILE A 83 3.35 5.06 2.42
CA ILE A 83 4.66 5.61 2.82
C ILE A 83 4.48 6.88 3.64
N ILE A 84 3.64 7.81 3.17
CA ILE A 84 3.39 9.08 3.87
C ILE A 84 2.69 8.83 5.20
N ALA A 85 1.66 7.98 5.22
CA ALA A 85 0.95 7.60 6.44
C ALA A 85 1.89 6.95 7.48
N GLN A 86 2.81 6.10 7.03
CA GLN A 86 3.79 5.46 7.90
C GLN A 86 4.75 6.47 8.54
N GLY A 87 5.10 7.54 7.80
CA GLY A 87 5.97 8.61 8.29
C GLY A 87 5.34 9.45 9.42
N ILE A 88 4.02 9.63 9.40
CA ILE A 88 3.28 10.40 10.41
C ILE A 88 2.75 9.54 11.56
N GLU A 89 2.74 8.21 11.42
CA GLU A 89 2.13 7.29 12.37
C GLU A 89 2.62 7.44 13.84
N PRO A 90 3.92 7.63 14.13
CA PRO A 90 4.38 7.77 15.53
C PRO A 90 3.68 8.91 16.28
N PHE A 91 3.37 10.01 15.59
CA PHE A 91 2.62 11.12 16.19
C PHE A 91 1.19 10.69 16.56
N TYR A 92 0.49 10.00 15.67
CA TYR A 92 -0.90 9.59 15.89
C TYR A 92 -1.04 8.40 16.86
N GLN A 93 -0.05 7.52 16.95
CA GLN A 93 -0.03 6.42 17.93
C GLN A 93 0.28 6.89 19.35
N THR A 94 0.98 8.01 19.50
CA THR A 94 1.27 8.59 20.82
C THR A 94 -0.02 9.14 21.40
N ARG A 95 -0.39 8.68 22.61
CA ARG A 95 -1.54 9.20 23.35
C ARG A 95 -1.39 10.71 23.51
N GLN A 96 -2.49 11.45 23.37
CA GLN A 96 -2.43 12.92 23.46
C GLN A 96 -1.80 13.42 24.76
N SER A 97 -2.00 12.69 25.87
CA SER A 97 -1.40 12.98 27.18
C SER A 97 0.12 12.82 27.24
N ASP A 98 0.67 12.00 26.35
CA ASP A 98 2.07 11.58 26.34
C ASP A 98 2.87 12.33 25.27
N ARG A 99 2.21 13.24 24.52
CA ARG A 99 2.85 14.09 23.52
C ARG A 99 3.56 15.24 24.23
N GLU A 100 4.86 15.35 24.04
CA GLU A 100 5.56 16.58 24.34
C GLU A 100 4.95 17.74 23.54
N PRO A 101 4.92 18.98 24.07
CA PRO A 101 4.50 20.14 23.30
C PRO A 101 5.34 20.26 22.04
N MET A 102 4.70 20.18 20.87
CA MET A 102 5.38 20.34 19.58
C MET A 102 5.19 21.75 19.04
N PRO A 103 6.15 22.24 18.23
CA PRO A 103 5.98 23.50 17.51
C PRO A 103 4.71 23.47 16.64
N PRO A 104 3.90 24.54 16.60
CA PRO A 104 2.73 24.62 15.74
C PRO A 104 3.03 24.30 14.27
N GLU A 105 4.22 24.64 13.80
CA GLU A 105 4.69 24.39 12.43
C GLU A 105 4.76 22.89 12.12
N LEU A 106 5.29 22.09 13.06
CA LEU A 106 5.36 20.63 12.91
C LEU A 106 3.96 20.00 12.90
N ILE A 107 3.04 20.51 13.74
CA ILE A 107 1.65 20.03 13.74
C ILE A 107 0.98 20.32 12.38
N SER A 108 1.24 21.50 11.81
CA SER A 108 0.75 21.85 10.47
C SER A 108 1.31 20.92 9.40
N GLU A 109 2.62 20.67 9.41
CA GLU A 109 3.28 19.77 8.45
C GLU A 109 2.70 18.34 8.50
N LEU A 110 2.47 17.81 9.70
CA LEU A 110 1.86 16.48 9.88
C LEU A 110 0.41 16.44 9.37
N ALA A 111 -0.36 17.51 9.60
CA ALA A 111 -1.72 17.62 9.09
C ALA A 111 -1.75 17.70 7.55
N ASP A 112 -0.83 18.44 6.94
CA ASP A 112 -0.69 18.53 5.48
C ASP A 112 -0.31 17.17 4.88
N ALA A 113 0.61 16.44 5.51
CA ALA A 113 0.98 15.08 5.11
C ALA A 113 -0.18 14.09 5.24
N GLU A 114 -0.96 14.15 6.32
CA GLU A 114 -2.16 13.34 6.49
C GLU A 114 -3.20 13.63 5.40
N ALA A 115 -3.47 14.91 5.14
CA ALA A 115 -4.40 15.35 4.11
C ALA A 115 -3.98 14.84 2.73
N TYR A 116 -2.69 14.93 2.40
CA TYR A 116 -2.16 14.45 1.14
C TYR A 116 -2.22 12.91 1.01
N ALA A 117 -1.89 12.16 2.07
CA ALA A 117 -2.04 10.71 2.10
C ALA A 117 -3.51 10.28 1.90
N ASN A 118 -4.46 11.03 2.44
CA ASN A 118 -5.88 10.77 2.25
C ASN A 118 -6.32 11.10 0.82
N ALA A 119 -5.84 12.19 0.22
CA ALA A 119 -6.10 12.51 -1.19
C ALA A 119 -5.60 11.40 -2.14
N LEU A 120 -4.45 10.78 -1.86
CA LEU A 120 -3.95 9.64 -2.63
C LEU A 120 -4.81 8.38 -2.47
N LYS A 121 -5.40 8.14 -1.28
CA LYS A 121 -6.36 7.04 -1.09
C LYS A 121 -7.64 7.28 -1.89
N ASP A 122 -8.10 8.53 -1.94
CA ASP A 122 -9.26 8.92 -2.75
C ASP A 122 -8.95 8.75 -4.25
N GLN A 123 -7.75 9.16 -4.71
CA GLN A 123 -7.27 8.94 -6.08
C GLN A 123 -7.25 7.45 -6.47
N ARG A 124 -6.73 6.58 -5.60
CA ARG A 124 -6.75 5.12 -5.80
C ARG A 124 -8.17 4.58 -5.92
N ASN A 125 -9.09 5.05 -5.06
CA ASN A 125 -10.47 4.61 -5.09
C ASN A 125 -11.16 5.00 -6.42
N GLU A 126 -10.94 6.23 -6.89
CA GLU A 126 -11.42 6.71 -8.20
C GLU A 126 -10.83 5.89 -9.36
N ALA A 127 -9.53 5.57 -9.28
CA ALA A 127 -8.86 4.74 -10.27
C ALA A 127 -9.49 3.34 -10.36
N TRP A 128 -9.76 2.67 -9.24
CA TRP A 128 -10.45 1.37 -9.25
C TRP A 128 -11.87 1.44 -9.83
N VAL A 129 -12.64 2.47 -9.52
CA VAL A 129 -14.00 2.62 -10.11
C VAL A 129 -13.91 2.86 -11.62
N THR A 130 -12.93 3.64 -12.06
CA THR A 130 -12.67 3.90 -13.48
C THR A 130 -12.17 2.64 -14.20
N GLN A 131 -11.33 1.83 -13.55
CA GLN A 131 -10.90 0.52 -14.05
C GLN A 131 -12.10 -0.40 -14.22
N GLY A 132 -12.98 -0.49 -13.22
CA GLY A 132 -14.21 -1.29 -13.29
C GLY A 132 -15.11 -0.90 -14.47
N ASP A 133 -15.35 0.40 -14.66
CA ASP A 133 -16.09 0.93 -15.82
C ASP A 133 -15.42 0.55 -17.16
N CYS A 134 -14.10 0.69 -17.25
CA CYS A 134 -13.37 0.32 -18.45
C CYS A 134 -13.33 -1.19 -18.72
N LEU A 135 -13.29 -2.03 -17.69
CA LEU A 135 -13.39 -3.47 -17.81
C LEU A 135 -14.77 -3.88 -18.34
N ILE A 136 -15.86 -3.24 -17.88
CA ILE A 136 -17.20 -3.45 -18.44
C ILE A 136 -17.24 -3.09 -19.93
N LYS A 137 -16.75 -1.90 -20.29
CA LYS A 137 -16.74 -1.41 -21.68
C LYS A 137 -15.89 -2.25 -22.63
N THR A 138 -14.89 -2.95 -22.11
CA THR A 138 -13.98 -3.80 -22.89
C THR A 138 -14.38 -5.28 -22.88
N GLY A 139 -15.52 -5.62 -22.27
CA GLY A 139 -16.05 -6.99 -22.28
C GLY A 139 -15.46 -7.92 -21.23
N ASN A 140 -14.92 -7.37 -20.13
CA ASN A 140 -14.32 -8.10 -19.02
C ASN A 140 -15.13 -7.94 -17.70
N PRO A 141 -16.42 -8.30 -17.66
CA PRO A 141 -17.29 -8.04 -16.52
C PRO A 141 -16.86 -8.77 -15.24
N ASP A 142 -16.30 -9.99 -15.34
CA ASP A 142 -15.83 -10.74 -14.16
C ASP A 142 -14.70 -10.02 -13.42
N LEU A 143 -13.76 -9.44 -14.18
CA LEU A 143 -12.69 -8.61 -13.62
C LEU A 143 -13.25 -7.29 -13.08
N ALA A 144 -14.23 -6.70 -13.76
CA ALA A 144 -14.89 -5.49 -13.28
C ALA A 144 -15.54 -5.70 -11.90
N ILE A 145 -16.22 -6.83 -11.70
CA ILE A 145 -16.81 -7.19 -10.40
C ILE A 145 -15.72 -7.24 -9.32
N ALA A 146 -14.62 -7.94 -9.56
CA ALA A 146 -13.54 -8.06 -8.58
C ALA A 146 -12.98 -6.68 -8.16
N VAL A 147 -12.70 -5.82 -9.13
CA VAL A 147 -12.17 -4.47 -8.89
C VAL A 147 -13.20 -3.57 -8.20
N LEU A 148 -14.48 -3.61 -8.61
CA LEU A 148 -15.53 -2.80 -8.00
C LEU A 148 -15.83 -3.23 -6.55
N HIS A 149 -15.75 -4.53 -6.24
CA HIS A 149 -15.82 -5.03 -4.87
C HIS A 149 -14.67 -4.47 -4.02
N GLN A 150 -13.45 -4.46 -4.57
CA GLN A 150 -12.30 -3.87 -3.91
C GLN A 150 -12.50 -2.37 -3.69
N ALA A 151 -12.96 -1.61 -4.69
CA ALA A 151 -13.23 -0.18 -4.56
C ALA A 151 -14.24 0.09 -3.44
N LEU A 152 -15.37 -0.61 -3.42
CA LEU A 152 -16.45 -0.42 -2.43
C LEU A 152 -16.01 -0.71 -0.99
N ARG A 153 -14.99 -1.54 -0.77
CA ARG A 153 -14.42 -1.78 0.57
C ARG A 153 -13.71 -0.54 1.13
N PHE A 154 -13.18 0.33 0.28
CA PHE A 154 -12.37 1.48 0.68
C PHE A 154 -13.06 2.82 0.46
N ILE A 155 -14.07 2.89 -0.40
CA ILE A 155 -14.89 4.09 -0.57
C ILE A 155 -15.72 4.32 0.70
N ARG A 156 -15.60 5.52 1.25
CA ARG A 156 -16.40 5.93 2.42
C ARG A 156 -17.79 6.38 1.96
N PHE A 157 -18.79 6.19 2.82
CA PHE A 157 -20.18 6.56 2.49
C PHE A 157 -20.36 8.07 2.26
N GLU A 158 -19.50 8.89 2.87
CA GLU A 158 -19.48 10.35 2.69
C GLU A 158 -19.15 10.75 1.23
N ASP A 159 -18.38 9.94 0.52
CA ASP A 159 -18.18 10.08 -0.93
C ASP A 159 -19.34 9.47 -1.70
N ARG A 160 -20.51 10.10 -1.56
CA ARG A 160 -21.77 9.61 -2.12
C ARG A 160 -21.72 9.46 -3.64
N ALA A 161 -20.98 10.33 -4.32
CA ALA A 161 -20.89 10.31 -5.78
C ALA A 161 -20.12 9.07 -6.24
N LEU A 162 -18.92 8.84 -5.69
CA LEU A 162 -18.10 7.71 -6.06
C LEU A 162 -18.72 6.39 -5.62
N TRP A 163 -19.27 6.33 -4.40
CA TRP A 163 -20.00 5.17 -3.90
C TRP A 163 -21.19 4.84 -4.80
N SER A 164 -21.97 5.86 -5.21
CA SER A 164 -23.09 5.66 -6.11
C SER A 164 -22.64 5.16 -7.47
N ARG A 165 -21.59 5.72 -8.07
CA ARG A 165 -21.07 5.24 -9.35
C ARG A 165 -20.62 3.78 -9.26
N ALA A 166 -19.83 3.43 -8.24
CA ALA A 166 -19.29 2.08 -8.05
C ALA A 166 -20.39 1.02 -7.88
N ARG A 167 -21.39 1.28 -7.00
CA ARG A 167 -22.49 0.32 -6.77
C ARG A 167 -23.37 0.15 -8.01
N GLN A 168 -23.59 1.22 -8.77
CA GLN A 168 -24.39 1.20 -9.98
C GLN A 168 -23.74 0.35 -11.08
N LEU A 169 -22.43 0.53 -11.31
CA LEU A 169 -21.65 -0.29 -12.22
C LEU A 169 -21.70 -1.77 -11.80
N LEU A 170 -21.53 -2.05 -10.50
CA LEU A 170 -21.55 -3.42 -9.98
C LEU A 170 -22.91 -4.09 -10.18
N TRP A 171 -24.00 -3.40 -9.82
CA TRP A 171 -25.36 -3.91 -9.95
C TRP A 171 -25.76 -4.11 -11.41
N SER A 172 -25.44 -3.15 -12.28
CA SER A 172 -25.67 -3.27 -13.72
C SER A 172 -24.93 -4.47 -14.31
N THR A 173 -23.67 -4.70 -13.91
CA THR A 173 -22.88 -5.86 -14.36
C THR A 173 -23.49 -7.18 -13.89
N ALA A 174 -24.12 -7.20 -12.71
CA ALA A 174 -24.81 -8.36 -12.16
C ALA A 174 -26.26 -8.54 -12.69
N GLY A 175 -26.75 -7.64 -13.55
CA GLY A 175 -28.12 -7.67 -14.06
C GLY A 175 -29.20 -7.27 -13.04
N TYR A 176 -28.83 -6.53 -11.99
CA TYR A 176 -29.77 -5.97 -11.02
C TYR A 176 -30.22 -4.56 -11.45
N GLU A 177 -31.49 -4.43 -11.81
CA GLU A 177 -32.13 -3.15 -12.17
C GLU A 177 -32.65 -2.41 -10.93
N TYR A 178 -32.45 -1.08 -10.87
CA TYR A 178 -32.83 -0.20 -9.77
C TYR A 178 -33.24 1.19 -10.26
#